data_AF-A0A7X6SMS7-F1
#
_entry.id   AF-A0A7X6SMS7-F1
#
_cell.length_a   1.000
_cell.length_b   1.000
_cell.length_c   1.000
_cell.angle_alpha   90.00
_cell.angle_beta   90.00
_cell.angle_gamma   90.00
#
_symmetry.space_group_name_H-M   'P 1'
#
loop_
_entity.id
_entity.type
_entity.pdbx_description
1 polymer ?
#
loop_
_entity_poly.entity_id
_entity_poly.type
_entity_poly.pdbx_seq_one_letter_code
_entity_poly.pdbx_strand_id
1 'polypeptide(L)'
;MANNIKSLLAKKGWTGEEVGKALIASLLNDIRYQGQEHEQLFTQADFDKIESSLNTDRDYLAYGVYRDIYSSIVDTCNRGQGLYQQFYNGYYRYVMHLQGAIKADNALKQAEYYPLIMTEEQYRKAELETIEEKKRFGESFYSLVFTLLEYFLNALDKGETEKVPADIAKAIEATKKEPAKGHALYSRYNELMGEGYYSLRDGRRSDQMTSEEWQKALQELYLSSHKPTINGKPATAEETVKHYNGNRLLKGWELFFRGADAIKEAYREQTGKELPEADEQEILEELESVLEGLGKAPYNPLRSSLYELYTEETPTEWHTYTDAPEWLTAYDLLDLITDSSAYAETDEKEHLKTFKTEYKALYTALEAYIKENVPRAGQLKPAQLYKEFIGWGELAEHKVGNFESLLATNTREIIEYLGRQGLKFADRKRAMFRGIAIIQQPESYQLTENGDYKEAINPLSGLDSLDNIAEDNQKRIEIEGLQHHLFIPALSYLYAYNALIELIGAVYDIDGIEVAKFDTSYFESQLEGFNGLLYSFYHTVDGDKEEKARKRELIKEVFSPVYAEDYKPTEEAIATVKEELSKLGISSTARKTLKDFESLIAKLDNGEGAY
;
A
#
# COMPACT_ATOMS: atom_id res chain seq x y z
N MET A 1 45.72 -29.74 1.37
CA MET A 1 45.56 -30.15 -0.04
C MET A 1 46.88 -30.51 -0.73
N ALA A 2 47.96 -29.72 -0.59
CA ALA A 2 49.27 -30.01 -1.23
C ALA A 2 49.88 -31.41 -0.96
N ASN A 3 49.73 -31.97 0.25
CA ASN A 3 50.20 -33.34 0.55
C ASN A 3 49.39 -34.46 -0.14
N ASN A 4 48.18 -34.16 -0.64
CA ASN A 4 47.30 -35.11 -1.32
C ASN A 4 47.52 -35.13 -2.85
N ILE A 5 48.00 -34.02 -3.42
CA ILE A 5 48.30 -33.90 -4.86
C ILE A 5 49.60 -34.65 -5.19
N LYS A 6 50.63 -34.55 -4.33
CA LYS A 6 51.88 -35.31 -4.50
C LYS A 6 51.68 -36.83 -4.41
N SER A 7 50.75 -37.31 -3.57
CA SER A 7 50.41 -38.73 -3.50
C SER A 7 49.58 -39.18 -4.71
N LEU A 8 48.68 -38.34 -5.23
CA LEU A 8 47.96 -38.59 -6.48
C LEU A 8 48.92 -38.69 -7.67
N LEU A 9 49.86 -37.74 -7.82
CA LEU A 9 50.86 -37.73 -8.89
C LEU A 9 51.88 -38.88 -8.81
N ALA A 10 51.98 -39.55 -7.66
CA ALA A 10 52.82 -40.73 -7.45
C ALA A 10 52.12 -42.06 -7.82
N LYS A 11 50.81 -42.03 -8.11
CA LYS A 11 50.03 -43.19 -8.56
C LYS A 11 50.57 -43.71 -9.89
N LYS A 12 50.69 -45.04 -10.02
CA LYS A 12 51.07 -45.70 -11.27
C LYS A 12 49.83 -45.93 -12.15
N GLY A 13 49.72 -45.14 -13.21
CA GLY A 13 48.64 -45.24 -14.20
C GLY A 13 47.35 -44.55 -13.74
N TRP A 14 46.77 -43.77 -14.66
CA TRP A 14 45.50 -43.08 -14.47
C TRP A 14 44.51 -43.55 -15.53
N THR A 15 43.25 -43.74 -15.14
CA THR A 15 42.18 -43.98 -16.12
C THR A 15 41.77 -42.67 -16.78
N GLY A 16 41.19 -42.73 -17.98
CA GLY A 16 40.72 -41.51 -18.67
C GLY A 16 39.72 -40.68 -17.86
N GLU A 17 38.89 -41.32 -17.05
CA GLU A 17 37.96 -40.67 -16.14
C GLU A 17 38.67 -39.94 -15.00
N GLU A 18 39.70 -40.56 -14.39
CA GLU A 18 40.48 -39.93 -13.33
C GLU A 18 41.24 -38.70 -13.84
N VAL A 19 41.81 -38.78 -15.05
CA VAL A 19 42.47 -37.63 -15.69
C VAL A 19 41.46 -36.54 -16.02
N GLY A 20 40.29 -36.91 -16.54
CA GLY A 20 39.20 -35.98 -16.84
C GLY A 20 38.66 -35.25 -15.62
N LYS A 21 38.41 -35.98 -14.52
CA LYS A 21 37.98 -35.38 -13.25
C LYS A 21 39.06 -34.48 -12.65
N ALA A 22 40.34 -34.84 -12.77
CA ALA A 22 41.44 -33.96 -12.34
C ALA A 22 41.51 -32.66 -13.17
N LEU A 23 41.26 -32.74 -14.48
CA LEU A 23 41.18 -31.58 -15.36
C LEU A 23 40.05 -30.62 -14.93
N ILE A 24 38.85 -31.15 -14.70
CA ILE A 24 37.72 -30.33 -14.23
C ILE A 24 37.97 -29.79 -12.81
N ALA A 25 38.53 -30.59 -11.91
CA ALA A 25 38.87 -30.12 -10.56
C ALA A 25 39.88 -28.96 -10.58
N SER A 26 40.83 -28.96 -11.52
CA SER A 26 41.73 -27.82 -11.73
C SER A 26 40.97 -26.58 -12.19
N LEU A 27 40.05 -26.73 -13.17
CA LEU A 27 39.19 -25.63 -13.62
C LEU A 27 38.36 -25.05 -12.48
N LEU A 28 37.71 -25.91 -11.68
CA LEU A 28 36.87 -25.48 -10.56
C LEU A 28 37.68 -24.76 -9.48
N ASN A 29 38.93 -25.18 -9.25
CA ASN A 29 39.85 -24.45 -8.38
C ASN A 29 40.16 -23.06 -8.94
N ASP A 30 40.42 -22.95 -10.24
CA ASP A 30 40.71 -21.66 -10.89
C ASP A 30 39.48 -20.73 -10.85
N ILE A 31 38.27 -21.24 -11.06
CA ILE A 31 37.01 -20.49 -10.91
C ILE A 31 36.83 -20.03 -9.46
N ARG A 32 37.07 -20.90 -8.47
CA ARG A 32 36.93 -20.57 -7.04
C ARG A 32 37.77 -19.37 -6.62
N TYR A 33 38.97 -19.24 -7.20
CA TYR A 33 39.91 -18.17 -6.92
C TYR A 33 39.99 -17.15 -8.06
N GLN A 34 38.97 -17.07 -8.91
CA GLN A 34 38.94 -16.12 -10.01
C GLN A 34 39.11 -14.68 -9.47
N GLY A 35 40.07 -13.94 -10.03
CA GLY A 35 40.41 -12.59 -9.58
C GLY A 35 41.31 -12.52 -8.34
N GLN A 36 41.82 -13.64 -7.84
CA GLN A 36 42.72 -13.73 -6.69
C GLN A 36 44.01 -14.48 -7.04
N GLU A 37 45.13 -14.10 -6.43
CA GLU A 37 46.36 -14.90 -6.50
C GLU A 37 46.16 -16.23 -5.77
N HIS A 38 46.39 -17.34 -6.46
CA HIS A 38 46.30 -18.67 -5.88
C HIS A 38 47.30 -19.63 -6.56
N GLU A 39 47.66 -20.70 -5.85
CA GLU A 39 48.47 -21.78 -6.42
C GLU A 39 47.60 -22.67 -7.30
N GLN A 40 48.06 -22.93 -8.53
CA GLN A 40 47.42 -23.88 -9.44
C GLN A 40 47.38 -25.27 -8.81
N LEU A 41 46.24 -25.95 -8.98
CA LEU A 41 46.06 -27.31 -8.45
C LEU A 41 47.00 -28.31 -9.15
N PHE A 42 47.17 -28.16 -10.46
CA PHE A 42 48.08 -28.92 -11.30
C PHE A 42 48.76 -27.98 -12.29
N THR A 43 50.05 -28.16 -12.55
CA THR A 43 50.74 -27.43 -13.62
C THR A 43 50.51 -28.11 -14.97
N GLN A 44 50.77 -27.40 -16.08
CA GLN A 44 50.72 -28.03 -17.41
C GLN A 44 51.64 -29.26 -17.51
N ALA A 45 52.82 -29.21 -16.89
CA ALA A 45 53.75 -30.34 -16.87
C ALA A 45 53.20 -31.55 -16.09
N ASP A 46 52.38 -31.30 -15.06
CA ASP A 46 51.69 -32.38 -14.34
C ASP A 46 50.64 -33.05 -15.23
N PHE A 47 49.85 -32.27 -15.98
CA PHE A 47 48.88 -32.81 -16.94
C PHE A 47 49.53 -33.57 -18.09
N ASP A 48 50.59 -33.05 -18.71
CA ASP A 48 51.33 -33.76 -19.77
C ASP A 48 51.82 -35.13 -19.30
N LYS A 49 52.27 -35.21 -18.04
CA LYS A 49 52.71 -36.45 -17.41
C LYS A 49 51.55 -37.41 -17.15
N ILE A 50 50.42 -36.93 -16.64
CA ILE A 50 49.24 -37.75 -16.35
C ILE A 50 48.60 -38.26 -17.66
N GLU A 51 48.45 -37.41 -18.67
CA GLU A 51 47.90 -37.76 -19.99
C GLU A 51 48.74 -38.81 -20.72
N SER A 52 50.08 -38.76 -20.58
CA SER A 52 50.97 -39.77 -21.16
C SER A 52 50.74 -41.20 -20.65
N SER A 53 49.99 -41.35 -19.55
CA SER A 53 49.64 -42.66 -18.98
C SER A 53 48.40 -43.31 -19.59
N LEU A 54 47.63 -42.58 -20.42
CA LEU A 54 46.46 -43.09 -21.13
C LEU A 54 46.89 -44.04 -22.25
N ASN A 55 46.41 -45.29 -22.22
CA ASN A 55 46.90 -46.34 -23.13
C ASN A 55 45.81 -47.21 -23.76
N THR A 56 44.54 -47.01 -23.42
CA THR A 56 43.41 -47.73 -24.02
C THR A 56 42.45 -46.78 -24.74
N ASP A 57 41.76 -47.28 -25.77
CA ASP A 57 40.70 -46.52 -26.47
C ASP A 57 39.61 -46.03 -25.50
N ARG A 58 39.30 -46.84 -24.47
CA ARG A 58 38.35 -46.48 -23.42
C ARG A 58 38.84 -45.29 -22.60
N ASP A 59 40.13 -45.24 -22.28
CA ASP A 59 40.73 -44.12 -21.56
C ASP A 59 40.70 -42.84 -22.38
N TYR A 60 41.08 -42.90 -23.66
CA TYR A 60 40.98 -41.73 -24.55
C TYR A 60 39.54 -41.25 -24.75
N LEU A 61 38.58 -42.18 -24.82
CA LEU A 61 37.16 -41.85 -24.93
C LEU A 61 36.64 -41.17 -23.65
N ALA A 62 36.92 -41.76 -22.48
CA ALA A 62 36.53 -41.21 -21.18
C ALA A 62 37.13 -39.82 -20.95
N TYR A 63 38.45 -39.69 -21.13
CA TYR A 63 39.12 -38.40 -21.03
C TYR A 63 38.53 -37.37 -22.00
N GLY A 64 38.24 -37.80 -23.23
CA GLY A 64 37.60 -36.95 -24.24
C GLY A 64 36.25 -36.39 -23.81
N VAL A 65 35.41 -37.19 -23.13
CA VAL A 65 34.11 -36.73 -22.59
C VAL A 65 34.30 -35.60 -21.57
N TYR A 66 35.15 -35.81 -20.57
CA TYR A 66 35.43 -34.81 -19.54
C TYR A 66 36.13 -33.56 -20.08
N ARG A 67 36.98 -33.71 -21.10
CA ARG A 67 37.60 -32.57 -21.80
C ARG A 67 36.59 -31.74 -22.58
N ASP A 68 35.60 -32.39 -23.20
CA ASP A 68 34.53 -31.70 -23.90
C ASP A 68 33.61 -30.98 -22.88
N ILE A 69 33.33 -31.58 -21.71
CA ILE A 69 32.69 -30.89 -20.56
C ILE A 69 33.51 -29.67 -20.11
N TYR A 70 34.81 -29.86 -19.86
CA TYR A 70 35.73 -28.78 -19.46
C TYR A 70 35.65 -27.59 -20.43
N SER A 71 35.72 -27.87 -21.74
CA SER A 71 35.72 -26.83 -22.76
C SER A 71 34.39 -26.08 -22.78
N SER A 72 33.28 -26.82 -22.70
CA SER A 72 31.95 -26.23 -22.67
C SER A 72 31.68 -25.41 -21.40
N ILE A 73 32.16 -25.84 -20.23
CA ILE A 73 32.09 -25.03 -19.00
C ILE A 73 32.84 -23.72 -19.19
N VAL A 74 34.06 -23.74 -19.75
CA VAL A 74 34.84 -22.52 -20.02
C VAL A 74 34.08 -21.57 -20.97
N ASP A 75 33.56 -22.09 -22.09
CA ASP A 75 32.88 -21.28 -23.09
C ASP A 75 31.58 -20.67 -22.55
N THR A 76 30.75 -21.48 -21.90
CA THR A 76 29.45 -21.03 -21.35
C THR A 76 29.60 -20.20 -20.08
N CYS A 77 30.64 -20.42 -19.26
CA CYS A 77 30.94 -19.54 -18.13
C CYS A 77 31.32 -18.13 -18.62
N ASN A 78 32.12 -18.00 -19.69
CA ASN A 78 32.44 -16.69 -20.27
C ASN A 78 31.18 -15.98 -20.79
N ARG A 79 30.27 -16.70 -21.47
CA ARG A 79 28.98 -16.15 -21.89
C ARG A 79 28.13 -15.74 -20.70
N GLY A 80 28.03 -16.60 -19.68
CA GLY A 80 27.30 -16.34 -18.45
C GLY A 80 27.78 -15.07 -17.73
N GLN A 81 29.09 -14.80 -17.70
CA GLN A 81 29.62 -13.54 -17.16
C GLN A 81 29.14 -12.31 -17.95
N GLY A 82 29.07 -12.40 -19.28
CA GLY A 82 28.49 -11.35 -20.12
C GLY A 82 27.01 -11.12 -19.82
N LEU A 83 26.23 -12.19 -19.68
CA LEU A 83 24.81 -12.13 -19.33
C LEU A 83 24.58 -11.62 -17.91
N TYR A 84 25.45 -11.96 -16.97
CA TYR A 84 25.44 -11.43 -15.60
C TYR A 84 25.57 -9.89 -15.60
N GLN A 85 26.43 -9.34 -16.45
CA GLN A 85 26.53 -7.89 -16.66
C GLN A 85 25.33 -7.31 -17.41
N GLN A 86 24.78 -8.04 -18.40
CA GLN A 86 23.58 -7.64 -19.13
C GLN A 86 22.37 -7.51 -18.21
N PHE A 87 22.21 -8.43 -17.24
CA PHE A 87 21.18 -8.33 -16.20
C PHE A 87 21.27 -6.99 -15.47
N TYR A 88 22.44 -6.64 -14.90
CA TYR A 88 22.59 -5.39 -14.18
C TYR A 88 22.33 -4.16 -15.05
N ASN A 89 22.84 -4.16 -16.28
CA ASN A 89 22.65 -3.03 -17.20
C ASN A 89 21.17 -2.82 -17.53
N GLY A 90 20.41 -3.90 -17.76
CA GLY A 90 18.97 -3.83 -17.99
C GLY A 90 18.22 -3.43 -16.72
N TYR A 91 18.41 -4.16 -15.64
CA TYR A 91 17.70 -3.99 -14.38
C TYR A 91 17.86 -2.57 -13.80
N TYR A 92 19.07 -2.05 -13.67
CA TYR A 92 19.26 -0.73 -13.06
C TYR A 92 18.72 0.41 -13.92
N ARG A 93 18.76 0.30 -15.25
CA ARG A 93 18.13 1.28 -16.14
C ARG A 93 16.61 1.23 -16.02
N TYR A 94 16.04 0.03 -15.91
CA TYR A 94 14.61 -0.15 -15.75
C TYR A 94 14.13 0.44 -14.42
N VAL A 95 14.82 0.12 -13.33
CA VAL A 95 14.59 0.71 -11.99
C VAL A 95 14.76 2.23 -12.01
N MET A 96 15.71 2.77 -12.77
CA MET A 96 15.93 4.21 -12.87
C MET A 96 14.70 4.95 -13.44
N HIS A 97 14.01 4.38 -14.43
CA HIS A 97 12.76 4.96 -14.96
C HIS A 97 11.63 4.90 -13.95
N LEU A 98 11.45 3.78 -13.24
CA LEU A 98 10.48 3.69 -12.15
C LEU A 98 10.77 4.73 -11.05
N GLN A 99 12.02 4.86 -10.63
CA GLN A 99 12.44 5.87 -9.67
C GLN A 99 12.25 7.30 -10.18
N GLY A 100 12.42 7.54 -11.48
CA GLY A 100 12.12 8.79 -12.15
C GLY A 100 10.64 9.16 -12.01
N ALA A 101 9.75 8.23 -12.37
CA ALA A 101 8.31 8.39 -12.23
C ALA A 101 7.88 8.64 -10.78
N ILE A 102 8.43 7.87 -9.82
CA ILE A 102 8.21 8.06 -8.39
C ILE A 102 8.65 9.45 -7.93
N LYS A 103 9.80 9.94 -8.38
CA LYS A 103 10.32 11.26 -8.02
C LYS A 103 9.47 12.39 -8.62
N ALA A 104 9.03 12.25 -9.87
CA ALA A 104 8.15 13.21 -10.51
C ALA A 104 6.80 13.30 -9.80
N ASP A 105 6.21 12.16 -9.45
CA ASP A 105 4.95 12.10 -8.69
C ASP A 105 5.10 12.67 -7.27
N ASN A 106 6.19 12.33 -6.58
CA ASN A 106 6.50 12.94 -5.29
C ASN A 106 6.76 14.46 -5.39
N ALA A 107 7.30 14.96 -6.50
CA ALA A 107 7.49 16.39 -6.71
C ALA A 107 6.15 17.12 -6.88
N LEU A 108 5.16 16.48 -7.51
CA LEU A 108 3.78 16.98 -7.56
C LEU A 108 3.16 17.00 -6.16
N LYS A 109 3.27 15.88 -5.43
CA LYS A 109 2.82 15.79 -4.04
C LYS A 109 3.50 16.81 -3.13
N GLN A 110 4.78 17.12 -3.37
CA GLN A 110 5.49 18.13 -2.60
C GLN A 110 4.95 19.54 -2.81
N ALA A 111 4.32 19.82 -3.96
CA ALA A 111 3.61 21.08 -4.15
C ALA A 111 2.47 21.25 -3.13
N GLU A 112 1.93 20.15 -2.58
CA GLU A 112 0.93 20.17 -1.51
C GLU A 112 1.44 20.77 -0.18
N TYR A 113 2.75 20.93 0.00
CA TYR A 113 3.33 21.51 1.23
C TYR A 113 3.36 23.04 1.27
N TYR A 114 3.04 23.71 0.17
CA TYR A 114 3.03 25.17 0.09
C TYR A 114 1.60 25.70 0.00
N PRO A 115 1.31 26.90 0.55
CA PRO A 115 -0.03 27.48 0.48
C PRO A 115 -0.48 27.69 -0.97
N LEU A 116 -1.79 27.70 -1.18
CA LEU A 116 -2.37 28.15 -2.44
C LEU A 116 -2.15 29.66 -2.56
N ILE A 117 -1.59 30.12 -3.68
CA ILE A 117 -1.34 31.55 -3.89
C ILE A 117 -2.48 32.15 -4.72
N MET A 118 -3.01 33.28 -4.25
CA MET A 118 -4.06 34.05 -4.93
C MET A 118 -3.72 35.54 -4.93
N THR A 119 -4.30 36.30 -5.85
CA THR A 119 -4.36 37.76 -5.75
C THR A 119 -5.43 38.20 -4.74
N GLU A 120 -5.35 39.44 -4.26
CA GLU A 120 -6.36 40.00 -3.34
C GLU A 120 -7.74 39.99 -3.99
N GLU A 121 -7.84 40.35 -5.28
CA GLU A 121 -9.11 40.37 -6.01
C GLU A 121 -9.73 38.99 -6.12
N GLN A 122 -8.93 37.96 -6.42
CA GLN A 122 -9.37 36.57 -6.44
C GLN A 122 -9.95 36.13 -5.09
N TYR A 123 -9.21 36.38 -4.01
CA TYR A 123 -9.62 35.98 -2.67
C TYR A 123 -10.91 36.69 -2.24
N ARG A 124 -11.00 38.01 -2.45
CA ARG A 124 -12.18 38.81 -2.11
C ARG A 124 -13.42 38.40 -2.89
N LYS A 125 -13.26 38.08 -4.17
CA LYS A 125 -14.35 37.56 -4.98
C LYS A 125 -14.87 36.24 -4.40
N ALA A 126 -13.97 35.30 -4.10
CA ALA A 126 -14.34 34.01 -3.51
C ALA A 126 -15.01 34.17 -2.13
N GLU A 127 -14.51 35.08 -1.29
CA GLU A 127 -15.11 35.41 0.02
C GLU A 127 -16.55 35.92 -0.14
N LEU A 128 -16.77 36.90 -1.02
CA LEU A 128 -18.10 37.48 -1.26
C LEU A 128 -19.08 36.45 -1.83
N GLU A 129 -18.65 35.66 -2.81
CA GLU A 129 -19.48 34.62 -3.42
C GLU A 129 -19.85 33.52 -2.41
N THR A 130 -18.93 33.18 -1.50
CA THR A 130 -19.20 32.26 -0.39
C THR A 130 -20.27 32.81 0.56
N ILE A 131 -20.21 34.10 0.92
CA ILE A 131 -21.24 34.75 1.77
C ILE A 131 -22.61 34.72 1.07
N GLU A 132 -22.65 35.08 -0.20
CA GLU A 132 -23.90 35.13 -0.97
C GLU A 132 -24.53 33.74 -1.19
N GLU A 133 -23.72 32.69 -1.27
CA GLU A 133 -24.20 31.31 -1.27
C GLU A 133 -24.79 30.93 0.09
N LYS A 134 -24.07 31.19 1.19
CA LYS A 134 -24.52 30.87 2.56
C LYS A 134 -25.83 31.57 2.93
N LYS A 135 -26.03 32.81 2.50
CA LYS A 135 -27.29 33.54 2.72
C LYS A 135 -28.52 32.80 2.16
N ARG A 136 -28.33 31.96 1.14
CA ARG A 136 -29.39 31.19 0.47
C ARG A 136 -29.65 29.83 1.11
N PHE A 137 -28.82 29.39 2.06
CA PHE A 137 -29.06 28.13 2.78
C PHE A 137 -30.39 28.22 3.52
N GLY A 138 -31.29 27.29 3.20
CA GLY A 138 -32.64 27.26 3.73
C GLY A 138 -32.71 26.52 5.06
N GLU A 139 -33.57 27.01 5.94
CA GLU A 139 -33.91 26.37 7.20
C GLU A 139 -35.37 25.95 7.20
N SER A 140 -35.62 24.73 7.68
CA SER A 140 -36.94 24.24 8.03
C SER A 140 -37.26 24.59 9.48
N PHE A 141 -38.53 24.54 9.88
CA PHE A 141 -38.89 24.77 11.28
C PHE A 141 -38.26 23.70 12.18
N TYR A 142 -38.24 22.45 11.72
CA TYR A 142 -37.59 21.33 12.38
C TYR A 142 -36.10 21.61 12.64
N SER A 143 -35.34 21.90 11.59
CA SER A 143 -33.90 22.17 11.71
C SER A 143 -33.60 23.38 12.59
N LEU A 144 -34.42 24.43 12.48
CA LEU A 144 -34.29 25.63 13.30
C LEU A 144 -34.51 25.36 14.80
N VAL A 145 -35.43 24.45 15.17
CA VAL A 145 -35.63 24.07 16.59
C VAL A 145 -34.35 23.47 17.17
N PHE A 146 -33.71 22.53 16.48
CA PHE A 146 -32.53 21.83 16.99
C PHE A 146 -31.25 22.68 16.88
N THR A 147 -31.11 23.46 15.81
CA THR A 147 -30.01 24.45 15.67
C THR A 147 -30.05 25.47 16.81
N LEU A 148 -31.25 25.95 17.19
CA LEU A 148 -31.39 26.89 18.31
C LEU A 148 -31.19 26.21 19.66
N LEU A 149 -31.66 24.98 19.83
CA LEU A 149 -31.39 24.20 21.04
C LEU A 149 -29.88 24.04 21.25
N GLU A 150 -29.16 23.58 20.24
CA GLU A 150 -27.69 23.44 20.28
C GLU A 150 -27.01 24.78 20.58
N TYR A 151 -27.45 25.87 19.94
CA TYR A 151 -26.93 27.21 20.21
C TYR A 151 -27.09 27.62 21.68
N PHE A 152 -28.28 27.41 22.25
CA PHE A 152 -28.55 27.80 23.63
C PHE A 152 -27.82 26.91 24.65
N LEU A 153 -27.69 25.61 24.39
CA LEU A 153 -26.88 24.70 25.23
C LEU A 153 -25.43 25.16 25.26
N ASN A 154 -24.83 25.39 24.09
CA ASN A 154 -23.46 25.90 23.96
C ASN A 154 -23.25 27.24 24.68
N ALA A 155 -24.24 28.13 24.64
CA ALA A 155 -24.18 29.42 25.35
C ALA A 155 -24.17 29.21 26.88
N LEU A 156 -25.00 28.30 27.40
CA LEU A 156 -25.03 27.98 28.82
C LEU A 156 -23.70 27.36 29.30
N ASP A 157 -23.12 26.44 28.54
CA ASP A 157 -21.84 25.80 28.88
C ASP A 157 -20.68 26.80 28.93
N LYS A 158 -20.72 27.82 28.07
CA LYS A 158 -19.75 28.93 28.07
C LYS A 158 -20.03 30.01 29.12
N GLY A 159 -21.14 29.89 29.87
CA GLY A 159 -21.57 30.88 30.86
C GLY A 159 -22.20 32.15 30.28
N GLU A 160 -22.54 32.16 28.98
CA GLU A 160 -23.14 33.29 28.25
C GLU A 160 -24.68 33.33 28.43
N THR A 161 -25.12 33.29 29.68
CA THR A 161 -26.55 33.15 30.05
C THR A 161 -27.46 34.26 29.50
N GLU A 162 -26.91 35.44 29.21
CA GLU A 162 -27.60 36.58 28.63
C GLU A 162 -28.07 36.34 27.18
N LYS A 163 -27.46 35.37 26.48
CA LYS A 163 -27.85 34.98 25.11
C LYS A 163 -29.03 34.02 25.08
N VAL A 164 -29.43 33.48 26.23
CA VAL A 164 -30.46 32.45 26.35
C VAL A 164 -31.75 33.06 26.89
N PRO A 165 -32.87 32.99 26.15
CA PRO A 165 -34.16 33.44 26.66
C PRO A 165 -34.53 32.77 27.98
N ALA A 166 -35.06 33.55 28.93
CA ALA A 166 -35.31 33.10 30.31
C ALA A 166 -36.19 31.85 30.40
N ASP A 167 -37.22 31.74 29.55
CA ASP A 167 -38.12 30.58 29.51
C ASP A 167 -37.42 29.32 29.00
N ILE A 168 -36.49 29.46 28.04
CA ILE A 168 -35.68 28.36 27.52
C ILE A 168 -34.67 27.93 28.59
N ALA A 169 -33.94 28.87 29.20
CA ALA A 169 -32.98 28.58 30.26
C ALA A 169 -33.66 27.85 31.44
N LYS A 170 -34.86 28.30 31.82
CA LYS A 170 -35.66 27.66 32.86
C LYS A 170 -36.10 26.24 32.48
N ALA A 171 -36.49 26.03 31.21
CA ALA A 171 -36.88 24.71 30.73
C ALA A 171 -35.69 23.74 30.67
N ILE A 172 -34.50 24.20 30.26
CA ILE A 172 -33.25 23.42 30.29
C ILE A 172 -32.86 23.10 31.74
N GLU A 173 -32.91 24.07 32.65
CA GLU A 173 -32.56 23.83 34.07
C GLU A 173 -33.51 22.81 34.75
N ALA A 174 -34.74 22.67 34.25
CA ALA A 174 -35.67 21.66 34.74
C ALA A 174 -35.23 20.23 34.35
N THR A 175 -34.61 20.04 33.18
CA THR A 175 -34.19 18.70 32.70
C THR A 175 -33.05 18.13 33.53
N LYS A 176 -32.22 18.97 34.16
CA LYS A 176 -31.16 18.55 35.10
C LYS A 176 -31.67 17.86 36.38
N LYS A 177 -32.96 17.98 36.67
CA LYS A 177 -33.60 17.35 37.84
C LYS A 177 -34.46 16.15 37.46
N GLU A 178 -34.68 15.94 36.17
CA GLU A 178 -35.47 14.85 35.61
C GLU A 178 -34.55 13.67 35.33
N PRO A 179 -34.81 12.47 35.88
CA PRO A 179 -34.03 11.28 35.55
C PRO A 179 -34.13 10.93 34.07
N ALA A 180 -33.03 10.56 33.43
CA ALA A 180 -33.02 10.13 32.02
C ALA A 180 -33.83 8.83 31.79
N LYS A 181 -34.01 8.01 32.83
CA LYS A 181 -34.70 6.73 32.75
C LYS A 181 -36.15 6.89 32.29
N GLY A 182 -36.46 6.41 31.09
CA GLY A 182 -37.78 6.51 30.46
C GLY A 182 -37.79 7.35 29.19
N HIS A 183 -36.72 8.09 28.91
CA HIS A 183 -36.49 8.77 27.63
C HIS A 183 -36.01 7.81 26.55
N ALA A 184 -36.33 8.12 25.29
CA ALA A 184 -36.06 7.24 24.14
C ALA A 184 -34.58 6.85 23.97
N LEU A 185 -33.64 7.73 24.30
CA LEU A 185 -32.20 7.47 24.12
C LEU A 185 -31.52 6.81 25.32
N TYR A 186 -32.17 6.75 26.48
CA TYR A 186 -31.52 6.30 27.70
C TYR A 186 -30.93 4.88 27.57
N SER A 187 -31.67 3.94 26.99
CA SER A 187 -31.20 2.56 26.83
C SER A 187 -30.07 2.40 25.81
N ARG A 188 -29.82 3.41 24.96
CA ARG A 188 -28.77 3.41 23.94
C ARG A 188 -27.61 4.33 24.28
N TYR A 189 -27.63 4.98 25.44
CA TYR A 189 -26.61 5.97 25.82
C TYR A 189 -25.18 5.43 25.67
N ASN A 190 -24.88 4.26 26.25
CA ASN A 190 -23.53 3.69 26.20
C ASN A 190 -23.11 3.32 24.76
N GLU A 191 -24.05 2.88 23.92
CA GLU A 191 -23.80 2.58 22.51
C GLU A 191 -23.45 3.86 21.74
N LEU A 192 -24.25 4.92 21.92
CA LEU A 192 -24.10 6.20 21.23
C LEU A 192 -22.85 6.97 21.68
N MET A 193 -22.50 6.87 22.96
CA MET A 193 -21.33 7.53 23.54
C MET A 193 -20.04 6.70 23.42
N GLY A 194 -20.12 5.46 22.93
CA GLY A 194 -18.96 4.56 22.82
C GLY A 194 -18.42 4.10 24.18
N GLU A 195 -19.28 3.97 25.19
CA GLU A 195 -18.92 3.56 26.54
C GLU A 195 -18.86 2.03 26.65
N GLY A 196 -17.66 1.51 26.92
CA GLY A 196 -17.43 0.07 26.98
C GLY A 196 -16.00 -0.29 27.36
N TYR A 197 -15.64 -1.56 27.15
CA TYR A 197 -14.31 -2.08 27.45
C TYR A 197 -13.88 -3.13 26.42
N TYR A 198 -12.57 -3.31 26.31
CA TYR A 198 -11.99 -4.43 25.57
C TYR A 198 -11.71 -5.61 26.48
N SER A 199 -11.91 -6.84 25.99
CA SER A 199 -11.50 -8.07 26.67
C SER A 199 -10.49 -8.88 25.85
N LEU A 200 -9.53 -9.50 26.50
CA LEU A 200 -8.66 -10.52 25.90
C LEU A 200 -9.31 -11.90 25.96
N ARG A 201 -8.84 -12.84 25.12
CA ARG A 201 -9.28 -14.25 25.11
C ARG A 201 -9.13 -14.97 26.46
N ASP A 202 -8.23 -14.50 27.31
CA ASP A 202 -8.00 -15.03 28.66
C ASP A 202 -8.92 -14.41 29.73
N GLY A 203 -9.83 -13.52 29.34
CA GLY A 203 -10.83 -12.88 30.20
C GLY A 203 -10.37 -11.59 30.87
N ARG A 204 -9.12 -11.15 30.70
CA ARG A 204 -8.67 -9.83 31.19
C ARG A 204 -9.42 -8.70 30.47
N ARG A 205 -9.76 -7.64 31.21
CA ARG A 205 -10.51 -6.49 30.69
C ARG A 205 -9.72 -5.19 30.82
N SER A 206 -9.84 -4.32 29.82
CA SER A 206 -9.15 -3.03 29.78
C SER A 206 -9.57 -2.08 30.92
N ASP A 207 -10.83 -2.19 31.38
CA ASP A 207 -11.38 -1.35 32.45
C ASP A 207 -11.03 -1.84 33.87
N GLN A 208 -10.35 -2.98 33.98
CA GLN A 208 -9.87 -3.56 35.25
C GLN A 208 -8.36 -3.43 35.42
N MET A 209 -7.70 -2.73 34.50
CA MET A 209 -6.24 -2.62 34.42
C MET A 209 -5.85 -1.16 34.20
N THR A 210 -4.64 -0.80 34.59
CA THR A 210 -4.05 0.48 34.17
C THR A 210 -3.70 0.45 32.68
N SER A 211 -3.56 1.62 32.06
CA SER A 211 -3.17 1.73 30.65
C SER A 211 -1.82 1.05 30.35
N GLU A 212 -0.86 1.11 31.27
CA GLU A 212 0.45 0.46 31.14
C GLU A 212 0.34 -1.07 31.17
N GLU A 213 -0.45 -1.61 32.11
CA GLU A 213 -0.67 -3.05 32.22
C GLU A 213 -1.41 -3.60 30.99
N TRP A 214 -2.37 -2.85 30.46
CA TRP A 214 -3.10 -3.21 29.25
C TRP A 214 -2.18 -3.24 28.02
N GLN A 215 -1.35 -2.21 27.82
CA GLN A 215 -0.38 -2.18 26.71
C GLN A 215 0.62 -3.33 26.79
N LYS A 216 1.11 -3.64 28.00
CA LYS A 216 2.00 -4.78 28.22
C LYS A 216 1.34 -6.12 27.88
N ALA A 217 0.07 -6.30 28.27
CA ALA A 217 -0.70 -7.49 27.95
C ALA A 217 -0.85 -7.70 26.43
N LEU A 218 -1.13 -6.63 25.68
CA LEU A 218 -1.21 -6.67 24.23
C LEU A 218 0.15 -7.03 23.59
N GLN A 219 1.23 -6.42 24.09
CA GLN A 219 2.58 -6.67 23.59
C GLN A 219 3.05 -8.11 23.81
N GLU A 220 2.82 -8.66 25.01
CA GLU A 220 3.14 -10.06 25.34
C GLU A 220 2.40 -11.04 24.42
N LEU A 221 1.12 -10.77 24.15
CA LEU A 221 0.31 -11.59 23.28
C LEU A 221 0.81 -11.55 21.83
N TYR A 222 1.11 -10.36 21.31
CA TYR A 222 1.63 -10.17 19.96
C TYR A 222 2.99 -10.88 19.75
N LEU A 223 3.91 -10.76 20.72
CA LEU A 223 5.21 -11.44 20.69
C LEU A 223 5.12 -12.97 20.85
N SER A 224 4.06 -13.47 21.47
CA SER A 224 3.88 -14.91 21.65
C SER A 224 3.62 -15.63 20.33
N SER A 225 2.91 -14.96 19.40
CA SER A 225 2.61 -15.44 18.05
C SER A 225 3.66 -15.05 17.01
N HIS A 226 4.47 -14.01 17.25
CA HIS A 226 5.43 -13.46 16.27
C HIS A 226 6.86 -13.42 16.81
N LYS A 227 7.72 -14.31 16.31
CA LYS A 227 9.12 -14.44 16.75
C LYS A 227 10.11 -14.34 15.58
N PRO A 228 10.27 -13.16 14.98
CA PRO A 228 11.22 -12.97 13.89
C PRO A 228 12.65 -12.88 14.44
N THR A 229 13.60 -13.30 13.62
CA THR A 229 15.04 -13.12 13.86
C THR A 229 15.56 -12.13 12.84
N ILE A 230 16.10 -11.00 13.30
CA ILE A 230 16.64 -9.94 12.43
C ILE A 230 18.14 -9.82 12.72
N ASN A 231 18.95 -9.90 11.66
CA ASN A 231 20.42 -9.87 11.75
C ASN A 231 20.98 -10.92 12.74
N GLY A 232 20.38 -12.12 12.76
CA GLY A 232 20.82 -13.22 13.61
C GLY A 232 20.49 -13.08 15.11
N LYS A 233 19.66 -12.11 15.50
CA LYS A 233 19.18 -11.92 16.88
C LYS A 233 17.66 -11.95 16.96
N PRO A 234 17.06 -12.42 18.06
CA PRO A 234 15.63 -12.25 18.30
C PRO A 234 15.27 -10.77 18.23
N ALA A 235 14.27 -10.44 17.41
CA ALA A 235 13.81 -9.07 17.26
C ALA A 235 13.18 -8.55 18.57
N THR A 236 13.33 -7.26 18.81
CA THR A 236 12.53 -6.54 19.82
C THR A 236 11.06 -6.49 19.42
N ALA A 237 10.16 -6.16 20.36
CA ALA A 237 8.75 -6.01 20.04
C ALA A 237 8.48 -4.97 18.94
N GLU A 238 9.18 -3.85 18.98
CA GLU A 238 9.05 -2.80 17.98
C GLU A 238 9.50 -3.27 16.60
N GLU A 239 10.63 -3.97 16.53
CA GLU A 239 11.13 -4.56 15.28
C GLU A 239 10.20 -5.64 14.73
N THR A 240 9.64 -6.48 15.60
CA THR A 240 8.64 -7.49 15.24
C THR A 240 7.40 -6.82 14.64
N VAL A 241 6.82 -5.83 15.33
CA VAL A 241 5.66 -5.07 14.84
C VAL A 241 5.96 -4.42 13.49
N LYS A 242 7.12 -3.77 13.34
CA LYS A 242 7.53 -3.14 12.07
C LYS A 242 7.70 -4.15 10.95
N HIS A 243 8.33 -5.30 11.21
CA HIS A 243 8.55 -6.34 10.21
C HIS A 243 7.24 -6.92 9.69
N TYR A 244 6.35 -7.37 10.58
CA TYR A 244 5.08 -7.96 10.17
C TYR A 244 4.15 -6.91 9.55
N ASN A 245 4.05 -5.69 10.10
CA ASN A 245 3.26 -4.63 9.47
C ASN A 245 3.80 -4.23 8.09
N GLY A 246 5.12 -4.21 7.91
CA GLY A 246 5.76 -3.95 6.62
C GLY A 246 5.42 -5.03 5.58
N ASN A 247 5.60 -6.30 5.94
CA ASN A 247 5.26 -7.43 5.06
C ASN A 247 3.76 -7.45 4.73
N ARG A 248 2.92 -7.17 5.72
CA ARG A 248 1.47 -7.06 5.58
C ARG A 248 1.10 -5.99 4.57
N LEU A 249 1.62 -4.75 4.72
CA LEU A 249 1.43 -3.65 3.77
C LEU A 249 1.89 -4.01 2.36
N LEU A 250 3.08 -4.59 2.21
CA LEU A 250 3.59 -5.02 0.90
C LEU A 250 2.65 -6.03 0.24
N LYS A 251 2.14 -7.01 0.99
CA LYS A 251 1.17 -7.99 0.47
C LYS A 251 -0.14 -7.33 0.07
N GLY A 252 -0.62 -6.39 0.86
CA GLY A 252 -1.79 -5.58 0.54
C GLY A 252 -1.63 -4.80 -0.77
N TRP A 253 -0.48 -4.15 -0.95
CA TRP A 253 -0.17 -3.43 -2.19
C TRP A 253 -0.02 -4.36 -3.40
N GLU A 254 0.60 -5.53 -3.23
CA GLU A 254 0.68 -6.56 -4.28
C GLU A 254 -0.71 -7.00 -4.72
N LEU A 255 -1.59 -7.33 -3.77
CA LEU A 255 -2.97 -7.75 -4.06
C LEU A 255 -3.76 -6.63 -4.76
N PHE A 256 -3.62 -5.40 -4.28
CA PHE A 256 -4.23 -4.23 -4.89
C PHE A 256 -3.75 -3.99 -6.33
N PHE A 257 -2.46 -4.22 -6.60
CA PHE A 257 -1.89 -4.15 -7.95
C PHE A 257 -2.46 -5.25 -8.85
N ARG A 258 -2.51 -6.49 -8.35
CA ARG A 258 -2.94 -7.68 -9.12
C ARG A 258 -4.45 -7.73 -9.38
N GLY A 259 -5.25 -6.95 -8.67
CA GLY A 259 -6.68 -6.78 -8.94
C GLY A 259 -7.60 -7.73 -8.17
N ALA A 260 -8.90 -7.60 -8.41
CA ALA A 260 -9.94 -8.27 -7.62
C ALA A 260 -9.84 -9.81 -7.62
N ASP A 261 -9.43 -10.43 -8.72
CA ASP A 261 -9.32 -11.90 -8.79
C ASP A 261 -8.22 -12.44 -7.89
N ALA A 262 -7.07 -11.75 -7.83
CA ALA A 262 -5.99 -12.12 -6.91
C ALA A 262 -6.42 -11.94 -5.44
N ILE A 263 -7.22 -10.92 -5.15
CA ILE A 263 -7.77 -10.66 -3.81
C ILE A 263 -8.74 -11.78 -3.41
N LYS A 264 -9.65 -12.18 -4.31
CA LYS A 264 -10.59 -13.29 -4.08
C LYS A 264 -9.86 -14.60 -3.83
N GLU A 265 -8.86 -14.93 -4.64
CA GLU A 265 -8.10 -16.17 -4.48
C GLU A 265 -7.30 -16.16 -3.18
N ALA A 266 -6.62 -15.06 -2.84
CA ALA A 266 -5.89 -14.95 -1.58
C ALA A 266 -6.81 -15.09 -0.35
N TYR A 267 -8.01 -14.50 -0.39
CA TYR A 267 -9.00 -14.68 0.67
C TYR A 267 -9.49 -16.12 0.80
N ARG A 268 -9.72 -16.79 -0.34
CA ARG A 268 -10.11 -18.20 -0.37
C ARG A 268 -9.01 -19.11 0.17
N GLU A 269 -7.76 -18.90 -0.21
CA GLU A 269 -6.61 -19.65 0.28
C GLU A 269 -6.43 -19.49 1.80
N GLN A 270 -6.60 -18.27 2.32
CA GLN A 270 -6.40 -17.98 3.74
C GLN A 270 -7.57 -18.44 4.64
N THR A 271 -8.82 -18.26 4.19
CA THR A 271 -10.00 -18.45 5.05
C THR A 271 -10.84 -19.68 4.68
N GLY A 272 -10.66 -20.24 3.48
CA GLY A 272 -11.52 -21.27 2.90
C GLY A 272 -12.92 -20.77 2.51
N LYS A 273 -13.17 -19.45 2.49
CA LYS A 273 -14.47 -18.82 2.19
C LYS A 273 -14.38 -17.97 0.93
N GLU A 274 -15.54 -17.66 0.34
CA GLU A 274 -15.66 -16.65 -0.71
C GLU A 274 -15.83 -15.25 -0.10
N LEU A 275 -15.33 -14.23 -0.79
CA LEU A 275 -15.65 -12.85 -0.47
C LEU A 275 -17.14 -12.56 -0.71
N PRO A 276 -17.74 -11.62 0.03
CA PRO A 276 -19.06 -11.08 -0.31
C PRO A 276 -19.13 -10.64 -1.79
N GLU A 277 -20.30 -10.82 -2.40
CA GLU A 277 -20.52 -10.44 -3.81
C GLU A 277 -20.36 -8.92 -3.96
N ALA A 278 -19.40 -8.53 -4.79
CA ALA A 278 -19.03 -7.16 -5.09
C ALA A 278 -18.35 -7.11 -6.45
N ASP A 279 -18.46 -5.97 -7.14
CA ASP A 279 -17.72 -5.76 -8.38
C ASP A 279 -16.23 -5.47 -8.12
N GLU A 280 -15.43 -5.47 -9.18
CA GLU A 280 -13.98 -5.26 -9.07
C GLU A 280 -13.63 -3.90 -8.44
N GLN A 281 -14.39 -2.86 -8.79
CA GLN A 281 -14.14 -1.51 -8.31
C GLN A 281 -14.44 -1.41 -6.80
N GLU A 282 -15.55 -1.98 -6.34
CA GLU A 282 -15.92 -2.02 -4.93
C GLU A 282 -14.88 -2.79 -4.09
N ILE A 283 -14.40 -3.94 -4.57
CA ILE A 283 -13.35 -4.72 -3.90
C ILE A 283 -12.07 -3.90 -3.73
N LEU A 284 -11.65 -3.20 -4.78
CA LEU A 284 -10.44 -2.37 -4.74
C LEU A 284 -10.61 -1.16 -3.82
N GLU A 285 -11.73 -0.45 -3.89
CA GLU A 285 -11.99 0.72 -3.02
C GLU A 285 -12.04 0.34 -1.53
N GLU A 286 -12.64 -0.81 -1.21
CA GLU A 286 -12.69 -1.30 0.16
C GLU A 286 -11.33 -1.83 0.63
N LEU A 287 -10.52 -2.44 -0.25
CA LEU A 287 -9.15 -2.82 0.10
C LEU A 287 -8.27 -1.58 0.32
N GLU A 288 -8.33 -0.56 -0.55
CA GLU A 288 -7.61 0.71 -0.38
C GLU A 288 -7.96 1.35 0.96
N SER A 289 -9.25 1.35 1.34
CA SER A 289 -9.71 1.84 2.65
C SER A 289 -9.10 1.06 3.83
N VAL A 290 -9.02 -0.27 3.73
CA VAL A 290 -8.35 -1.12 4.74
C VAL A 290 -6.86 -0.79 4.85
N LEU A 291 -6.18 -0.59 3.72
CA LEU A 291 -4.74 -0.29 3.67
C LEU A 291 -4.41 1.11 4.20
N GLU A 292 -5.28 2.09 3.98
CA GLU A 292 -5.14 3.45 4.50
C GLU A 292 -5.47 3.55 6.01
N GLY A 293 -5.98 2.48 6.61
CA GLY A 293 -6.36 2.45 8.02
C GLY A 293 -7.58 3.33 8.33
N LEU A 294 -8.42 3.59 7.33
CA LEU A 294 -9.71 4.22 7.54
C LEU A 294 -10.53 3.29 8.46
N GLY A 295 -10.99 3.83 9.60
CA GLY A 295 -11.57 3.05 10.70
C GLY A 295 -12.77 2.18 10.30
N LYS A 296 -13.20 1.31 11.22
CA LYS A 296 -14.29 0.32 11.04
C LYS A 296 -15.72 0.92 10.89
N ALA A 297 -15.89 2.09 10.28
CA ALA A 297 -17.21 2.71 10.13
C ALA A 297 -17.45 3.33 8.74
N PRO A 298 -18.68 3.18 8.18
CA PRO A 298 -19.74 2.27 8.63
C PRO A 298 -19.38 0.79 8.38
N TYR A 299 -20.06 -0.12 9.06
CA TYR A 299 -19.90 -1.57 8.87
C TYR A 299 -20.17 -1.95 7.41
N ASN A 300 -19.13 -2.39 6.70
CA ASN A 300 -19.23 -3.00 5.38
C ASN A 300 -18.75 -4.47 5.50
N PRO A 301 -19.59 -5.47 5.18
CA PRO A 301 -19.21 -6.88 5.19
C PRO A 301 -17.99 -7.18 4.33
N LEU A 302 -17.87 -6.56 3.15
CA LEU A 302 -16.72 -6.71 2.26
C LEU A 302 -15.46 -6.15 2.91
N ARG A 303 -15.51 -4.92 3.44
CA ARG A 303 -14.39 -4.33 4.19
C ARG A 303 -13.96 -5.21 5.35
N SER A 304 -14.90 -5.82 6.05
CA SER A 304 -14.62 -6.71 7.19
C SER A 304 -13.88 -7.97 6.73
N SER A 305 -14.33 -8.62 5.65
CA SER A 305 -13.62 -9.76 5.06
C SER A 305 -12.24 -9.40 4.51
N LEU A 306 -12.09 -8.23 3.88
CA LEU A 306 -10.79 -7.74 3.42
C LEU A 306 -9.87 -7.38 4.60
N TYR A 307 -10.43 -6.91 5.71
CA TYR A 307 -9.70 -6.71 6.96
C TYR A 307 -9.23 -8.05 7.56
N GLU A 308 -9.99 -9.14 7.44
CA GLU A 308 -9.55 -10.51 7.83
C GLU A 308 -8.43 -11.05 6.95
N LEU A 309 -8.44 -10.76 5.65
CA LEU A 309 -7.34 -11.07 4.73
C LEU A 309 -6.05 -10.36 5.16
N TYR A 310 -6.19 -9.08 5.48
CA TYR A 310 -5.06 -8.19 5.65
C TYR A 310 -4.55 -8.11 7.08
N THR A 311 -5.39 -8.29 8.11
CA THR A 311 -4.99 -8.14 9.50
C THR A 311 -5.02 -9.45 10.25
N GLU A 312 -4.05 -9.65 11.12
CA GLU A 312 -4.14 -10.68 12.14
C GLU A 312 -5.35 -10.39 13.03
N GLU A 313 -6.05 -11.46 13.42
CA GLU A 313 -7.18 -11.40 14.31
C GLU A 313 -6.83 -10.54 15.53
N THR A 314 -7.53 -9.41 15.71
CA THR A 314 -7.30 -8.57 16.89
C THR A 314 -7.61 -9.41 18.11
N PRO A 315 -6.67 -9.58 19.07
CA PRO A 315 -6.87 -10.47 20.20
C PRO A 315 -7.89 -9.96 21.22
N THR A 316 -8.46 -8.79 20.95
CA THR A 316 -9.37 -8.05 21.80
C THR A 316 -10.76 -8.01 21.19
N GLU A 317 -11.77 -8.15 22.04
CA GLU A 317 -13.18 -7.99 21.71
C GLU A 317 -13.74 -6.76 22.43
N TRP A 318 -14.53 -5.94 21.73
CA TRP A 318 -15.21 -4.77 22.32
C TRP A 318 -16.54 -5.17 22.94
N HIS A 319 -16.82 -4.67 24.15
CA HIS A 319 -18.06 -4.89 24.89
C HIS A 319 -18.65 -3.54 25.31
N THR A 320 -19.86 -3.22 24.86
CA THR A 320 -20.62 -2.06 25.34
C THR A 320 -21.20 -2.35 26.73
N TYR A 321 -21.17 -1.38 27.64
CA TYR A 321 -21.81 -1.52 28.94
C TYR A 321 -23.34 -1.71 28.81
N THR A 322 -23.89 -2.72 29.49
CA THR A 322 -25.31 -3.11 29.37
C THR A 322 -26.28 -2.11 29.99
N ASP A 323 -25.87 -1.47 31.07
CA ASP A 323 -26.70 -0.55 31.84
C ASP A 323 -26.20 0.88 31.66
N ALA A 324 -27.08 1.77 31.21
CA ALA A 324 -26.78 3.20 31.18
C ALA A 324 -26.61 3.73 32.61
N PRO A 325 -25.71 4.70 32.86
CA PRO A 325 -25.47 5.19 34.20
C PRO A 325 -26.73 5.73 34.88
N GLU A 326 -26.97 5.33 36.13
CA GLU A 326 -28.18 5.73 36.89
C GLU A 326 -28.22 7.22 37.24
N TRP A 327 -27.06 7.90 37.19
CA TRP A 327 -26.95 9.33 37.49
C TRP A 327 -27.35 10.23 36.32
N LEU A 328 -27.59 9.67 35.13
CA LEU A 328 -28.01 10.45 33.96
C LEU A 328 -29.36 11.14 34.19
N THR A 329 -29.41 12.38 33.75
CA THR A 329 -30.58 13.25 33.74
C THR A 329 -31.04 13.47 32.30
N ALA A 330 -32.27 13.95 32.12
CA ALA A 330 -32.77 14.32 30.79
C ALA A 330 -31.90 15.42 30.14
N TYR A 331 -31.17 16.22 30.93
CA TYR A 331 -30.18 17.16 30.42
C TYR A 331 -29.04 16.48 29.67
N ASP A 332 -28.50 15.37 30.21
CA ASP A 332 -27.34 14.67 29.64
C ASP A 332 -27.67 14.00 28.28
N LEU A 333 -28.96 13.90 27.94
CA LEU A 333 -29.42 13.40 26.64
C LEU A 333 -29.64 14.51 25.61
N LEU A 334 -29.61 15.80 26.00
CA LEU A 334 -29.91 16.90 25.07
C LEU A 334 -28.85 17.04 23.97
N ASP A 335 -27.57 16.80 24.28
CA ASP A 335 -26.51 16.83 23.27
C ASP A 335 -26.69 15.72 22.23
N LEU A 336 -27.09 14.52 22.67
CA LEU A 336 -27.45 13.40 21.79
C LEU A 336 -28.70 13.70 20.93
N ILE A 337 -29.61 14.54 21.42
CA ILE A 337 -30.81 14.99 20.69
C ILE A 337 -30.46 16.00 19.60
N THR A 338 -29.46 16.84 19.83
CA THR A 338 -28.95 17.77 18.81
C THR A 338 -27.98 17.13 17.84
N ASP A 339 -27.31 16.04 18.23
CA ASP A 339 -26.39 15.32 17.35
C ASP A 339 -27.15 14.54 16.27
N SER A 340 -27.04 15.04 15.04
CA SER A 340 -27.61 14.42 13.85
C SER A 340 -27.16 12.96 13.63
N SER A 341 -26.01 12.54 14.16
CA SER A 341 -25.50 11.17 14.02
C SER A 341 -26.21 10.18 14.95
N ALA A 342 -26.55 10.59 16.18
CA ALA A 342 -27.29 9.78 17.14
C ALA A 342 -28.74 9.52 16.71
N TYR A 343 -29.29 10.40 15.87
CA TYR A 343 -30.62 10.30 15.26
C TYR A 343 -30.63 10.04 13.75
N ALA A 344 -29.48 9.74 13.13
CA ALA A 344 -29.33 9.66 11.67
C ALA A 344 -30.31 8.68 11.00
N GLU A 345 -30.71 7.61 11.71
CA GLU A 345 -31.64 6.59 11.22
C GLU A 345 -33.11 6.89 11.57
N THR A 346 -33.40 7.93 12.35
CA THR A 346 -34.75 8.27 12.79
C THR A 346 -35.40 9.28 11.84
N ASP A 347 -36.65 9.03 11.44
CA ASP A 347 -37.42 9.98 10.64
C ASP A 347 -37.58 11.32 11.38
N GLU A 348 -37.33 12.45 10.70
CA GLU A 348 -37.39 13.80 11.29
C GLU A 348 -38.71 14.07 12.04
N LYS A 349 -39.84 13.50 11.56
CA LYS A 349 -41.14 13.68 12.21
C LYS A 349 -41.23 12.90 13.50
N GLU A 350 -40.67 11.69 13.54
CA GLU A 350 -40.58 10.89 14.75
C GLU A 350 -39.65 11.57 15.76
N HIS A 351 -38.49 12.04 15.34
CA HIS A 351 -37.57 12.77 16.21
C HIS A 351 -38.24 14.00 16.84
N LEU A 352 -38.84 14.88 16.02
CA LEU A 352 -39.53 16.06 16.52
C LEU A 352 -40.71 15.70 17.43
N LYS A 353 -41.47 14.65 17.10
CA LYS A 353 -42.59 14.18 17.92
C LYS A 353 -42.13 13.68 19.28
N THR A 354 -41.05 12.92 19.33
CA THR A 354 -40.44 12.44 20.58
C THR A 354 -39.97 13.63 21.42
N PHE A 355 -39.25 14.57 20.82
CA PHE A 355 -38.82 15.79 21.53
C PHE A 355 -40.00 16.63 22.06
N LYS A 356 -41.07 16.79 21.27
CA LYS A 356 -42.32 17.46 21.74
C LYS A 356 -42.96 16.76 22.94
N THR A 357 -42.83 15.45 23.02
CA THR A 357 -43.48 14.62 24.04
C THR A 357 -42.66 14.61 25.32
N GLU A 358 -41.37 14.29 25.20
CA GLU A 358 -40.45 14.11 26.33
C GLU A 358 -39.94 15.45 26.87
N TYR A 359 -39.70 16.44 26.02
CA TYR A 359 -39.16 17.76 26.38
C TYR A 359 -40.19 18.88 26.18
N LYS A 360 -41.45 18.62 26.56
CA LYS A 360 -42.61 19.48 26.25
C LYS A 360 -42.41 20.96 26.63
N ALA A 361 -41.89 21.24 27.83
CA ALA A 361 -41.67 22.60 28.30
C ALA A 361 -40.61 23.33 27.46
N LEU A 362 -39.52 22.62 27.13
CA LEU A 362 -38.42 23.13 26.32
C LEU A 362 -38.84 23.35 24.87
N TYR A 363 -39.53 22.38 24.25
CA TYR A 363 -40.09 22.55 22.91
C TYR A 363 -41.04 23.76 22.84
N THR A 364 -41.92 23.92 23.84
CA THR A 364 -42.87 25.05 23.86
C THR A 364 -42.15 26.39 23.93
N ALA A 365 -41.09 26.48 24.75
CA ALA A 365 -40.27 27.69 24.86
C ALA A 365 -39.51 27.99 23.56
N LEU A 366 -38.91 26.97 22.92
CA LEU A 366 -38.24 27.09 21.62
C LEU A 366 -39.21 27.50 20.51
N GLU A 367 -40.38 26.87 20.43
CA GLU A 367 -41.42 27.21 19.45
C GLU A 367 -41.91 28.65 19.63
N ALA A 368 -42.12 29.10 20.86
CA ALA A 368 -42.53 30.47 21.15
C ALA A 368 -41.45 31.46 20.70
N TYR A 369 -40.19 31.22 21.04
CA TYR A 369 -39.05 32.04 20.61
C TYR A 369 -38.96 32.13 19.08
N ILE A 370 -39.09 31.00 18.38
CA ILE A 370 -39.04 30.97 16.91
C ILE A 370 -40.20 31.79 16.32
N LYS A 371 -41.43 31.62 16.81
CA LYS A 371 -42.61 32.33 16.28
C LYS A 371 -42.56 33.83 16.56
N GLU A 372 -41.95 34.24 17.67
CA GLU A 372 -41.76 35.65 18.01
C GLU A 372 -40.73 36.32 17.08
N ASN A 373 -39.59 35.68 16.84
CA ASN A 373 -38.50 36.25 16.05
C ASN A 373 -38.62 35.97 14.54
N VAL A 374 -39.41 34.97 14.15
CA VAL A 374 -39.71 34.61 12.76
C VAL A 374 -41.23 34.47 12.58
N PRO A 375 -41.97 35.59 12.42
CA PRO A 375 -43.44 35.58 12.45
C PRO A 375 -44.12 34.63 11.45
N ARG A 376 -43.51 34.41 10.28
CA ARG A 376 -44.02 33.46 9.28
C ARG A 376 -44.00 32.00 9.75
N ALA A 377 -43.17 31.65 10.73
CA ALA A 377 -43.17 30.32 11.35
C ALA A 377 -44.53 30.00 12.01
N GLY A 378 -45.25 31.02 12.52
CA GLY A 378 -46.58 30.86 13.10
C GLY A 378 -47.67 30.48 12.09
N GLN A 379 -47.40 30.61 10.79
CA GLN A 379 -48.34 30.30 9.70
C GLN A 379 -48.10 28.92 9.07
N LEU A 380 -47.05 28.21 9.51
CA LEU A 380 -46.69 26.90 8.95
C LEU A 380 -47.71 25.83 9.35
N LYS A 381 -48.19 25.09 8.36
CA LYS A 381 -48.98 23.86 8.58
C LYS A 381 -48.07 22.71 9.00
N PRO A 382 -48.58 21.65 9.65
CA PRO A 382 -47.78 20.51 10.07
C PRO A 382 -46.92 19.87 8.95
N ALA A 383 -47.42 19.83 7.72
CA ALA A 383 -46.70 19.30 6.56
C ALA A 383 -45.57 20.21 6.04
N GLN A 384 -45.49 21.46 6.51
CA GLN A 384 -44.49 22.45 6.10
C GLN A 384 -43.33 22.57 7.10
N LEU A 385 -43.41 21.95 8.28
CA LEU A 385 -42.38 22.08 9.32
C LEU A 385 -41.00 21.55 8.88
N TYR A 386 -40.98 20.66 7.90
CA TYR A 386 -39.80 19.98 7.38
C TYR A 386 -39.33 20.54 6.02
N LYS A 387 -39.98 21.61 5.53
CA LYS A 387 -39.59 22.29 4.29
C LYS A 387 -38.88 23.58 4.62
N GLU A 388 -37.87 23.91 3.83
CA GLU A 388 -37.20 25.21 3.88
C GLU A 388 -38.24 26.32 3.71
N PHE A 389 -38.23 27.28 4.63
CA PHE A 389 -39.16 28.41 4.61
C PHE A 389 -38.48 29.77 4.89
N ILE A 390 -37.22 29.75 5.31
CA ILE A 390 -36.41 30.93 5.63
C ILE A 390 -34.95 30.67 5.29
N GLY A 391 -34.25 31.67 4.76
CA GLY A 391 -32.81 31.59 4.51
C GLY A 391 -31.97 32.09 5.69
N TRP A 392 -30.72 31.63 5.80
CA TRP A 392 -29.76 32.11 6.81
C TRP A 392 -29.54 33.61 6.77
N GLY A 393 -29.58 34.22 5.57
CA GLY A 393 -29.50 35.68 5.40
C GLY A 393 -30.55 36.43 6.21
N GLU A 394 -31.81 36.01 6.10
CA GLU A 394 -32.92 36.64 6.82
C GLU A 394 -32.87 36.35 8.32
N LEU A 395 -32.44 35.16 8.74
CA LEU A 395 -32.25 34.83 10.16
C LEU A 395 -31.17 35.70 10.82
N ALA A 396 -30.07 35.96 10.10
CA ALA A 396 -29.01 36.84 10.56
C ALA A 396 -29.48 38.30 10.67
N GLU A 397 -30.22 38.81 9.68
CA GLU A 397 -30.82 40.15 9.74
C GLU A 397 -31.76 40.31 10.95
N HIS A 398 -32.50 39.26 11.29
CA HIS A 398 -33.38 39.21 12.47
C HIS A 398 -32.66 38.87 13.79
N LYS A 399 -31.33 38.67 13.77
CA LYS A 399 -30.52 38.31 14.95
C LYS A 399 -31.04 37.07 15.69
N VAL A 400 -31.54 36.09 14.93
CA VAL A 400 -32.00 34.82 15.48
C VAL A 400 -30.78 33.93 15.74
N GLY A 401 -30.67 33.39 16.95
CA GLY A 401 -29.58 32.47 17.30
C GLY A 401 -28.18 32.98 16.95
N ASN A 402 -27.38 32.13 16.30
CA ASN A 402 -26.02 32.44 15.86
C ASN A 402 -25.88 32.69 14.35
N PHE A 403 -26.98 32.90 13.62
CA PHE A 403 -26.93 32.92 12.15
C PHE A 403 -26.05 34.05 11.57
N GLU A 404 -25.88 35.17 12.29
CA GLU A 404 -24.92 36.22 11.93
C GLU A 404 -23.48 35.69 11.90
N SER A 405 -23.05 34.97 12.94
CA SER A 405 -21.73 34.35 12.98
C SER A 405 -21.63 33.17 12.01
N LEU A 406 -22.72 32.44 11.79
CA LEU A 406 -22.76 31.36 10.79
C LEU A 406 -22.63 31.90 9.36
N LEU A 407 -22.92 33.18 9.09
CA LEU A 407 -22.66 33.80 7.78
C LEU A 407 -21.23 34.29 7.62
N ALA A 408 -20.50 34.56 8.72
CA ALA A 408 -19.09 34.88 8.65
C ALA A 408 -18.35 33.74 7.93
N THR A 409 -17.53 34.08 6.93
CA THR A 409 -16.78 33.04 6.20
C THR A 409 -15.55 32.64 6.99
N ASN A 410 -15.08 31.43 6.73
CA ASN A 410 -13.72 31.05 7.05
C ASN A 410 -13.03 30.47 5.81
N THR A 411 -11.71 30.31 5.90
CA THR A 411 -10.88 29.80 4.80
C THR A 411 -11.38 28.45 4.28
N ARG A 412 -11.88 27.55 5.13
CA ARG A 412 -12.38 26.23 4.71
C ARG A 412 -13.59 26.36 3.78
N GLU A 413 -14.54 27.23 4.11
CA GLU A 413 -15.74 27.44 3.31
C GLU A 413 -15.41 28.07 1.95
N ILE A 414 -14.46 29.01 1.93
CA ILE A 414 -13.93 29.59 0.68
C ILE A 414 -13.31 28.50 -0.19
N ILE A 415 -12.56 27.57 0.41
CA ILE A 415 -11.95 26.43 -0.30
C ILE A 415 -13.01 25.48 -0.85
N GLU A 416 -14.06 25.20 -0.09
CA GLU A 416 -15.17 24.36 -0.54
C GLU A 416 -15.92 25.02 -1.71
N TYR A 417 -16.17 26.33 -1.64
CA TYR A 417 -16.71 27.11 -2.76
C TYR A 417 -15.83 27.01 -4.01
N LEU A 418 -14.53 27.29 -3.88
CA LEU A 418 -13.58 27.21 -4.99
C LEU A 418 -13.49 25.80 -5.58
N GLY A 419 -13.55 24.77 -4.72
CA GLY A 419 -13.66 23.37 -5.15
C GLY A 419 -14.87 23.13 -6.06
N ARG A 420 -16.06 23.66 -5.69
CA ARG A 420 -17.26 23.61 -6.54
C ARG A 420 -17.09 24.38 -7.86
N GLN A 421 -16.25 25.41 -7.89
CA GLN A 421 -15.90 26.16 -9.10
C GLN A 421 -14.79 25.51 -9.95
N GLY A 422 -14.32 24.31 -9.58
CA GLY A 422 -13.31 23.58 -10.36
C GLY A 422 -11.86 23.81 -9.93
N LEU A 423 -11.63 24.29 -8.70
CA LEU A 423 -10.28 24.29 -8.12
C LEU A 423 -9.72 22.86 -8.11
N LYS A 424 -8.51 22.69 -8.66
CA LYS A 424 -7.85 21.39 -8.78
C LYS A 424 -7.68 20.73 -7.41
N PHE A 425 -7.69 19.41 -7.38
CA PHE A 425 -7.54 18.61 -6.15
C PHE A 425 -6.30 19.02 -5.33
N ALA A 426 -5.13 19.11 -5.97
CA ALA A 426 -3.89 19.50 -5.31
C ALA A 426 -3.99 20.91 -4.69
N ASP A 427 -4.57 21.88 -5.42
CA ASP A 427 -4.75 23.25 -4.94
C ASP A 427 -5.74 23.34 -3.78
N ARG A 428 -6.81 22.53 -3.81
CA ARG A 428 -7.76 22.41 -2.71
C ARG A 428 -7.09 21.88 -1.44
N LYS A 429 -6.29 20.81 -1.57
CA LYS A 429 -5.52 20.25 -0.45
C LYS A 429 -4.51 21.24 0.12
N ARG A 430 -3.75 21.93 -0.74
CA ARG A 430 -2.83 23.01 -0.36
C ARG A 430 -3.55 24.04 0.49
N ALA A 431 -4.66 24.57 -0.02
CA ALA A 431 -5.43 25.57 0.69
C ALA A 431 -5.95 25.03 2.04
N MET A 432 -6.42 23.78 2.09
CA MET A 432 -7.00 23.18 3.30
C MET A 432 -5.96 22.93 4.40
N PHE A 433 -4.77 22.44 4.05
CA PHE A 433 -3.75 22.02 5.02
C PHE A 433 -2.63 23.04 5.23
N ARG A 434 -2.46 23.99 4.31
CA ARG A 434 -1.39 25.01 4.32
C ARG A 434 -1.92 26.44 4.24
N GLY A 435 -3.21 26.63 3.99
CA GLY A 435 -3.84 27.95 3.89
C GLY A 435 -3.71 28.60 2.51
N ILE A 436 -4.26 29.80 2.40
CA ILE A 436 -4.20 30.64 1.21
C ILE A 436 -3.26 31.81 1.49
N ALA A 437 -2.28 32.02 0.63
CA ALA A 437 -1.37 33.16 0.65
C ALA A 437 -1.81 34.19 -0.40
N ILE A 438 -1.90 35.46 0.02
CA ILE A 438 -2.29 36.55 -0.89
C ILE A 438 -1.03 37.27 -1.38
N ILE A 439 -0.75 37.17 -2.69
CA ILE A 439 0.38 37.86 -3.30
C ILE A 439 0.14 39.36 -3.33
N GLN A 440 1.11 40.12 -2.83
CA GLN A 440 1.09 41.58 -2.84
C GLN A 440 1.83 42.09 -4.06
N GLN A 441 1.19 42.97 -4.84
CA GLN A 441 1.78 43.64 -6.00
C GLN A 441 2.41 42.66 -7.03
N PRO A 442 1.64 41.70 -7.57
CA PRO A 442 2.17 40.75 -8.55
C PRO A 442 2.59 41.45 -9.86
N GLU A 443 3.70 40.99 -10.44
CA GLU A 443 4.16 41.42 -11.75
C GLU A 443 3.28 40.83 -12.86
N SER A 444 3.22 41.47 -14.03
CA SER A 444 2.32 41.05 -15.13
C SER A 444 2.57 39.62 -15.63
N TYR A 445 3.79 39.11 -15.55
CA TYR A 445 4.12 37.73 -15.94
C TYR A 445 3.67 36.67 -14.93
N GLN A 446 3.31 37.09 -13.71
CA GLN A 446 2.77 36.23 -12.64
C GLN A 446 1.25 36.15 -12.68
N LEU A 447 0.61 36.78 -13.67
CA LEU A 447 -0.84 36.84 -13.80
C LEU A 447 -1.31 36.15 -15.07
N THR A 448 -2.51 35.58 -15.03
CA THR A 448 -3.27 35.17 -16.22
C THR A 448 -3.92 36.38 -16.88
N GLU A 449 -4.54 36.18 -18.04
CA GLU A 449 -5.32 37.23 -18.73
C GLU A 449 -6.48 37.78 -17.89
N ASN A 450 -7.00 37.00 -16.94
CA ASN A 450 -8.10 37.39 -16.06
C ASN A 450 -7.64 38.10 -14.77
N GLY A 451 -6.32 38.32 -14.59
CA GLY A 451 -5.76 38.87 -13.36
C GLY A 451 -5.59 37.85 -12.23
N ASP A 452 -5.74 36.56 -12.54
CA ASP A 452 -5.53 35.47 -11.59
C ASP A 452 -4.03 35.16 -11.41
N TYR A 453 -3.60 34.70 -10.22
CA TYR A 453 -2.22 34.25 -10.04
C TYR A 453 -1.90 33.05 -10.93
N LYS A 454 -0.74 33.10 -11.60
CA LYS A 454 -0.19 32.05 -12.45
C LYS A 454 0.90 31.28 -11.69
N GLU A 455 0.60 30.03 -11.33
CA GLU A 455 1.52 29.15 -10.61
C GLU A 455 2.78 28.81 -11.43
N ALA A 456 3.92 28.75 -10.77
CA ALA A 456 5.17 28.34 -11.39
C ALA A 456 5.23 26.80 -11.52
N ILE A 457 5.62 26.32 -12.69
CA ILE A 457 5.74 24.87 -12.94
C ILE A 457 7.04 24.36 -12.29
N ASN A 458 6.94 23.28 -11.51
CA ASN A 458 8.12 22.60 -10.98
C ASN A 458 8.88 21.92 -12.14
N PRO A 459 10.13 22.30 -12.43
CA PRO A 459 10.88 21.70 -13.55
C PRO A 459 11.09 20.19 -13.39
N LEU A 460 11.03 19.66 -12.16
CA LEU A 460 11.17 18.24 -11.87
C LEU A 460 9.89 17.43 -12.13
N SER A 461 8.72 18.07 -12.18
CA SER A 461 7.46 17.35 -12.38
C SER A 461 7.30 16.79 -13.80
N GLY A 462 8.16 17.18 -14.74
CA GLY A 462 8.22 16.65 -16.11
C GLY A 462 9.40 15.72 -16.38
N LEU A 463 10.32 15.49 -15.44
CA LEU A 463 11.44 14.58 -15.71
C LEU A 463 11.02 13.14 -15.41
N ASP A 464 10.88 12.31 -16.46
CA ASP A 464 10.45 10.91 -16.37
C ASP A 464 9.10 10.71 -15.66
N SER A 465 8.21 11.71 -15.72
CA SER A 465 6.83 11.54 -15.25
C SER A 465 6.09 10.48 -16.06
N LEU A 466 5.06 9.88 -15.46
CA LEU A 466 4.20 8.90 -16.15
C LEU A 466 3.63 9.46 -17.45
N ASP A 467 3.20 10.73 -17.44
CA ASP A 467 2.68 11.42 -18.62
C ASP A 467 3.73 11.55 -19.71
N ASN A 468 4.95 11.95 -19.36
CA ASN A 468 6.03 12.12 -20.33
C ASN A 468 6.52 10.78 -20.88
N ILE A 469 6.46 9.70 -20.09
CA ILE A 469 6.72 8.35 -20.60
C ILE A 469 5.58 7.90 -21.53
N ALA A 470 4.33 8.17 -21.16
CA ALA A 470 3.17 7.78 -21.96
C ALA A 470 3.13 8.48 -23.33
N GLU A 471 3.54 9.74 -23.39
CA GLU A 471 3.60 10.54 -24.62
C GLU A 471 4.82 10.22 -25.51
N ASP A 472 5.86 9.58 -24.96
CA ASP A 472 7.09 9.24 -25.68
C ASP A 472 7.15 7.73 -26.02
N ASN A 473 6.66 7.40 -27.21
CA ASN A 473 6.70 6.02 -27.73
C ASN A 473 8.11 5.41 -27.76
N GLN A 474 9.14 6.20 -28.06
CA GLN A 474 10.51 5.68 -28.14
C GLN A 474 11.00 5.27 -26.75
N LYS A 475 10.62 6.03 -25.74
CA LYS A 475 10.94 5.73 -24.34
C LYS A 475 10.19 4.50 -23.82
N ARG A 476 8.93 4.31 -24.20
CA ARG A 476 8.17 3.08 -23.88
C ARG A 476 8.87 1.84 -24.45
N ILE A 477 9.25 1.89 -25.73
CA ILE A 477 10.00 0.80 -26.38
C ILE A 477 11.34 0.55 -25.69
N GLU A 478 12.04 1.61 -25.27
CA GLU A 478 13.27 1.47 -24.51
C GLU A 478 13.04 0.75 -23.18
N ILE A 479 12.08 1.20 -22.38
CA ILE A 479 11.74 0.62 -21.06
C ILE A 479 11.36 -0.87 -21.20
N GLU A 480 10.47 -1.19 -22.15
CA GLU A 480 10.08 -2.56 -22.46
C GLU A 480 11.29 -3.42 -22.89
N GLY A 481 12.14 -2.86 -23.75
CA GLY A 481 13.36 -3.52 -24.23
C GLY A 481 14.38 -3.81 -23.13
N LEU A 482 14.46 -2.98 -22.07
CA LEU A 482 15.31 -3.27 -20.92
C LEU A 482 14.91 -4.59 -20.23
N GLN A 483 13.61 -4.83 -20.13
CA GLN A 483 13.07 -6.06 -19.55
C GLN A 483 13.22 -7.25 -20.49
N HIS A 484 12.63 -7.18 -21.68
CA HIS A 484 12.49 -8.33 -22.57
C HIS A 484 13.72 -8.60 -23.45
N HIS A 485 14.66 -7.67 -23.59
CA HIS A 485 15.89 -7.90 -24.38
C HIS A 485 17.16 -7.91 -23.54
N LEU A 486 17.14 -7.40 -22.30
CA LEU A 486 18.34 -7.39 -21.45
C LEU A 486 18.23 -8.33 -20.26
N PHE A 487 17.44 -7.99 -19.24
CA PHE A 487 17.59 -8.68 -17.96
C PHE A 487 16.77 -9.97 -17.80
N ILE A 488 15.59 -10.11 -18.41
CA ILE A 488 14.87 -11.40 -18.42
C ILE A 488 15.65 -12.48 -19.18
N PRO A 489 16.11 -12.23 -20.43
CA PRO A 489 16.85 -13.25 -21.16
C PRO A 489 18.17 -13.66 -20.52
N ALA A 490 18.85 -12.71 -19.86
CA ALA A 490 20.03 -13.00 -19.07
C ALA A 490 19.71 -13.86 -17.84
N LEU A 491 18.64 -13.55 -17.11
CA LEU A 491 18.22 -14.28 -15.93
C LEU A 491 17.85 -15.74 -16.26
N SER A 492 17.03 -15.94 -17.29
CA SER A 492 16.57 -17.28 -17.70
C SER A 492 17.74 -18.18 -18.12
N TYR A 493 18.67 -17.64 -18.93
CA TYR A 493 19.90 -18.36 -19.31
C TYR A 493 20.73 -18.76 -18.08
N LEU A 494 20.92 -17.85 -17.12
CA LEU A 494 21.73 -18.13 -15.93
C LEU A 494 21.10 -19.22 -15.06
N TYR A 495 19.77 -19.25 -14.95
CA TYR A 495 19.07 -20.34 -14.27
C TYR A 495 19.21 -21.67 -15.02
N ALA A 496 19.02 -21.68 -16.33
CA ALA A 496 19.20 -22.86 -17.16
C ALA A 496 20.63 -23.40 -17.11
N TYR A 497 21.64 -22.52 -17.15
CA TYR A 497 23.05 -22.86 -16.98
C TYR A 497 23.31 -23.48 -15.60
N ASN A 498 22.82 -22.84 -14.53
CA ASN A 498 23.00 -23.36 -13.16
C ASN A 498 22.38 -24.75 -12.99
N ALA A 499 21.19 -24.98 -13.56
CA ALA A 499 20.56 -26.29 -13.57
C ALA A 499 21.38 -27.33 -14.37
N LEU A 500 21.92 -26.94 -15.53
CA LEU A 500 22.78 -27.82 -16.33
C LEU A 500 24.04 -28.23 -15.55
N ILE A 501 24.69 -27.29 -14.87
CA ILE A 501 25.88 -27.58 -14.05
C ILE A 501 25.58 -28.62 -12.97
N GLU A 502 24.44 -28.50 -12.27
CA GLU A 502 24.02 -29.49 -11.28
C GLU A 502 23.75 -30.87 -11.90
N LEU A 503 23.07 -30.91 -13.06
CA LEU A 503 22.80 -32.15 -13.78
C LEU A 503 24.09 -32.84 -14.24
N ILE A 504 25.04 -32.09 -14.78
CA ILE A 504 26.34 -32.61 -15.21
C ILE A 504 27.14 -33.15 -14.02
N GLY A 505 27.16 -32.42 -12.90
CA GLY A 505 27.79 -32.89 -11.66
C GLY A 505 27.25 -34.22 -11.18
N ALA A 506 25.92 -34.34 -11.16
CA ALA A 506 25.24 -35.53 -10.70
C ALA A 506 25.41 -36.73 -11.65
N VAL A 507 25.35 -36.52 -12.97
CA VAL A 507 25.40 -37.60 -13.97
C VAL A 507 26.84 -38.13 -14.15
N TYR A 508 27.83 -37.24 -14.12
CA TYR A 508 29.24 -37.57 -14.37
C TYR A 508 30.09 -37.64 -13.10
N ASP A 509 29.47 -37.55 -11.92
CA ASP A 509 30.13 -37.71 -10.61
C ASP A 509 31.34 -36.75 -10.47
N ILE A 510 31.06 -35.46 -10.67
CA ILE A 510 32.05 -34.38 -10.60
C ILE A 510 31.86 -33.63 -9.27
N ASP A 511 32.74 -33.93 -8.31
CA ASP A 511 32.76 -33.25 -7.01
C ASP A 511 33.10 -31.77 -7.15
N GLY A 512 32.37 -30.92 -6.42
CA GLY A 512 32.66 -29.48 -6.33
C GLY A 512 32.18 -28.65 -7.53
N ILE A 513 31.41 -29.24 -8.46
CA ILE A 513 30.98 -28.56 -9.68
C ILE A 513 30.12 -27.32 -9.40
N GLU A 514 29.49 -27.24 -8.22
CA GLU A 514 28.65 -26.11 -7.80
C GLU A 514 29.40 -24.77 -7.80
N VAL A 515 30.73 -24.80 -7.73
CA VAL A 515 31.59 -23.61 -7.87
C VAL A 515 31.45 -22.95 -9.25
N ALA A 516 31.13 -23.71 -10.29
CA ALA A 516 30.93 -23.18 -11.64
C ALA A 516 29.59 -22.46 -11.81
N LYS A 517 28.67 -22.54 -10.83
CA LYS A 517 27.38 -21.84 -10.86
C LYS A 517 27.55 -20.34 -10.66
N PHE A 518 26.64 -19.57 -11.25
CA PHE A 518 26.49 -18.15 -10.94
C PHE A 518 25.61 -17.97 -9.70
N ASP A 519 26.02 -17.07 -8.81
CA ASP A 519 25.18 -16.64 -7.69
C ASP A 519 24.09 -15.67 -8.17
N THR A 520 22.87 -16.18 -8.27
CA THR A 520 21.67 -15.42 -8.67
C THR A 520 20.85 -14.94 -7.47
N SER A 521 21.25 -15.24 -6.23
CA SER A 521 20.47 -14.89 -5.04
C SER A 521 20.28 -13.38 -4.89
N TYR A 522 21.30 -12.60 -5.28
CA TYR A 522 21.20 -11.15 -5.29
C TYR A 522 20.21 -10.64 -6.33
N PHE A 523 20.09 -11.30 -7.49
CA PHE A 523 19.11 -10.94 -8.52
C PHE A 523 17.69 -11.17 -8.01
N GLU A 524 17.44 -12.30 -7.37
CA GLU A 524 16.15 -12.64 -6.78
C GLU A 524 15.72 -11.58 -5.75
N SER A 525 16.62 -11.22 -4.83
CA SER A 525 16.36 -10.18 -3.84
C SER A 525 16.12 -8.80 -4.48
N GLN A 526 16.83 -8.48 -5.55
CA GLN A 526 16.63 -7.24 -6.30
C GLN A 526 15.29 -7.17 -7.03
N LEU A 527 14.83 -8.27 -7.62
CA LEU A 527 13.54 -8.35 -8.28
C LEU A 527 12.40 -8.27 -7.25
N GLU A 528 12.53 -8.94 -6.11
CA GLU A 528 11.57 -8.82 -5.00
C GLU A 528 11.46 -7.36 -4.50
N GLY A 529 12.61 -6.71 -4.27
CA GLY A 529 12.66 -5.31 -3.88
C GLY A 529 12.08 -4.36 -4.93
N PHE A 530 12.30 -4.64 -6.22
CA PHE A 530 11.70 -3.90 -7.33
C PHE A 530 10.17 -4.06 -7.34
N ASN A 531 9.66 -5.28 -7.24
CA ASN A 531 8.22 -5.55 -7.21
C ASN A 531 7.55 -4.81 -6.04
N GLY A 532 8.15 -4.88 -4.84
CA GLY A 532 7.67 -4.13 -3.68
C GLY A 532 7.62 -2.62 -3.90
N LEU A 533 8.64 -2.05 -4.57
CA LEU A 533 8.66 -0.64 -4.94
C LEU A 533 7.56 -0.29 -5.95
N LEU A 534 7.36 -1.13 -6.97
CA LEU A 534 6.31 -0.96 -7.98
C LEU A 534 4.91 -0.99 -7.34
N TYR A 535 4.62 -1.97 -6.48
CA TYR A 535 3.32 -2.07 -5.81
C TYR A 535 3.07 -0.88 -4.90
N SER A 536 4.08 -0.47 -4.13
CA SER A 536 4.00 0.70 -3.28
C SER A 536 3.71 1.97 -4.09
N PHE A 537 4.39 2.16 -5.23
CA PHE A 537 4.16 3.31 -6.10
C PHE A 537 2.74 3.30 -6.69
N TYR A 538 2.30 2.16 -7.22
CA TYR A 538 0.95 1.99 -7.76
C TYR A 538 -0.14 2.35 -6.74
N HIS A 539 0.02 1.90 -5.49
CA HIS A 539 -0.90 2.22 -4.41
C HIS A 539 -0.85 3.72 -4.05
N THR A 540 0.35 4.27 -3.85
CA THR A 540 0.57 5.59 -3.23
C THR A 540 0.59 6.78 -4.18
N VAL A 541 0.37 6.54 -5.48
CA VAL A 541 0.37 7.57 -6.52
C VAL A 541 -0.52 8.76 -6.17
N ASP A 542 -0.03 9.96 -6.45
CA ASP A 542 -0.68 11.22 -6.09
C ASP A 542 -1.82 11.59 -7.05
N GLY A 543 -2.92 12.15 -6.53
CA GLY A 543 -4.07 12.58 -7.32
C GLY A 543 -5.40 12.37 -6.61
N ASP A 544 -6.47 12.89 -7.22
CA ASP A 544 -7.84 12.52 -6.88
C ASP A 544 -8.17 11.12 -7.44
N LYS A 545 -9.43 10.68 -7.26
CA LYS A 545 -9.89 9.34 -7.69
C LYS A 545 -9.66 9.09 -9.19
N GLU A 546 -9.98 10.06 -10.04
CA GLU A 546 -9.85 9.93 -11.49
C GLU A 546 -8.38 9.94 -11.91
N GLU A 547 -7.58 10.85 -11.35
CA GLU A 547 -6.17 10.96 -11.66
C GLU A 547 -5.37 9.75 -11.16
N LYS A 548 -5.66 9.25 -9.95
CA LYS A 548 -5.08 8.02 -9.43
C LYS A 548 -5.39 6.84 -10.36
N ALA A 549 -6.64 6.67 -10.78
CA ALA A 549 -7.04 5.59 -11.69
C ALA A 549 -6.27 5.66 -13.02
N ARG A 550 -6.21 6.85 -13.64
CA ARG A 550 -5.46 7.08 -14.88
C ARG A 550 -3.98 6.75 -14.73
N LYS A 551 -3.33 7.24 -13.68
CA LYS A 551 -1.90 6.98 -13.43
C LYS A 551 -1.63 5.50 -13.12
N ARG A 552 -2.53 4.82 -12.40
CA ARG A 552 -2.45 3.38 -12.10
C ARG A 552 -2.45 2.55 -13.39
N GLU A 553 -3.32 2.86 -14.34
CA GLU A 553 -3.31 2.22 -15.66
C GLU A 553 -1.98 2.45 -16.39
N LEU A 554 -1.48 3.69 -16.41
CA LEU A 554 -0.17 3.99 -17.01
C LEU A 554 0.98 3.23 -16.32
N ILE A 555 0.95 3.07 -15.01
CA ILE A 555 1.95 2.28 -14.28
C ILE A 555 1.93 0.83 -14.76
N LYS A 556 0.75 0.21 -14.90
CA LYS A 556 0.62 -1.18 -15.40
C LYS A 556 1.04 -1.31 -16.86
N GLU A 557 0.83 -0.29 -17.68
CA GLU A 557 1.26 -0.30 -19.09
C GLU A 557 2.77 -0.17 -19.26
N VAL A 558 3.46 0.53 -18.35
CA VAL A 558 4.88 0.86 -18.48
C VAL A 558 5.76 -0.10 -17.68
N PHE A 559 5.29 -0.53 -16.51
CA PHE A 559 6.06 -1.32 -15.57
C PHE A 559 5.36 -2.63 -15.20
N SER A 560 6.10 -3.73 -15.32
CA SER A 560 5.60 -5.07 -15.03
C SER A 560 6.41 -5.69 -13.89
N PRO A 561 5.75 -6.34 -12.91
CA PRO A 561 6.46 -7.11 -11.91
C PRO A 561 7.21 -8.28 -12.56
N VAL A 562 8.30 -8.71 -11.93
CA VAL A 562 9.17 -9.78 -12.42
C VAL A 562 9.34 -10.79 -11.30
N TYR A 563 8.78 -11.99 -11.45
CA TYR A 563 8.92 -13.05 -10.46
C TYR A 563 10.00 -14.01 -10.90
N ALA A 564 11.06 -14.15 -10.10
CA ALA A 564 12.21 -14.98 -10.43
C ALA A 564 11.83 -16.44 -10.75
N GLU A 565 10.84 -16.99 -10.05
CA GLU A 565 10.36 -18.37 -10.24
C GLU A 565 9.82 -18.63 -11.65
N ASP A 566 9.23 -17.62 -12.31
CA ASP A 566 8.67 -17.76 -13.67
C ASP A 566 9.76 -18.05 -14.72
N TYR A 567 11.02 -17.74 -14.39
CA TYR A 567 12.18 -17.87 -15.29
C TYR A 567 13.09 -19.04 -14.94
N LYS A 568 12.76 -19.84 -13.92
CA LYS A 568 13.51 -21.04 -13.59
C LYS A 568 13.13 -22.19 -14.52
N PRO A 569 14.06 -23.12 -14.83
CA PRO A 569 13.74 -24.34 -15.55
C PRO A 569 12.60 -25.12 -14.91
N THR A 570 11.68 -25.61 -15.73
CA THR A 570 10.55 -26.43 -15.24
C THR A 570 11.05 -27.80 -14.77
N GLU A 571 10.31 -28.42 -13.85
CA GLU A 571 10.64 -29.78 -13.40
C GLU A 571 10.68 -30.79 -14.55
N GLU A 572 9.81 -30.62 -15.56
CA GLU A 572 9.76 -31.46 -16.77
C GLU A 572 11.02 -31.29 -17.63
N ALA A 573 11.48 -30.05 -17.84
CA ALA A 573 12.70 -29.78 -18.60
C ALA A 573 13.94 -30.37 -17.90
N ILE A 574 14.05 -30.19 -16.58
CA ILE A 574 15.13 -30.77 -15.76
C ILE A 574 15.11 -32.30 -15.87
N ALA A 575 13.95 -32.94 -15.72
CA ALA A 575 13.82 -34.39 -15.80
C ALA A 575 14.22 -34.93 -17.19
N THR A 576 13.78 -34.25 -18.25
CA THR A 576 14.07 -34.63 -19.65
C THR A 576 15.58 -34.58 -19.93
N VAL A 577 16.24 -33.47 -19.59
CA VAL A 577 17.68 -33.31 -19.83
C VAL A 577 18.49 -34.27 -18.95
N LYS A 578 18.07 -34.51 -17.69
CA LYS A 578 18.69 -35.51 -16.82
C LYS A 578 18.64 -36.91 -17.42
N GLU A 579 17.50 -37.31 -17.97
CA GLU A 579 17.35 -38.62 -18.62
C GLU A 579 18.22 -38.71 -19.87
N GLU A 580 18.26 -37.66 -20.70
CA GLU A 580 19.12 -37.58 -21.88
C GLU A 580 20.59 -37.77 -21.48
N LEU A 581 21.09 -36.99 -20.52
CA LEU A 581 22.47 -37.05 -20.04
C LEU A 581 22.81 -38.43 -19.46
N SER A 582 21.92 -39.01 -18.66
CA SER A 582 22.13 -40.34 -18.05
C SER A 582 22.29 -41.45 -19.08
N LYS A 583 21.60 -41.36 -20.23
CA LYS A 583 21.70 -42.33 -21.32
C LYS A 583 23.00 -42.21 -22.13
N LEU A 584 23.66 -41.05 -22.12
CA LEU A 584 24.88 -40.82 -22.91
C LEU A 584 26.07 -41.62 -22.38
N GLY A 585 26.22 -41.71 -21.06
CA GLY A 585 27.35 -42.36 -20.39
C GLY A 585 28.70 -41.86 -20.91
N ILE A 586 29.69 -42.76 -20.94
CA ILE A 586 31.00 -42.50 -21.57
C ILE A 586 30.97 -43.05 -23.00
N SER A 587 30.60 -42.20 -23.97
CA SER A 587 30.44 -42.59 -25.38
C SER A 587 30.83 -41.50 -26.36
N SER A 588 31.03 -41.88 -27.64
CA SER A 588 31.27 -40.89 -28.72
C SER A 588 30.07 -39.96 -28.94
N THR A 589 28.86 -40.41 -28.59
CA THR A 589 27.66 -39.56 -28.60
C THR A 589 27.73 -38.53 -27.48
N ALA A 590 28.12 -38.95 -26.27
CA ALA A 590 28.35 -38.04 -25.14
C ALA A 590 29.31 -36.91 -25.51
N ARG A 591 30.42 -37.23 -26.17
CA ARG A 591 31.39 -36.24 -26.66
C ARG A 591 30.79 -35.19 -27.60
N LYS A 592 29.86 -35.59 -28.49
CA LYS A 592 29.21 -34.64 -29.40
C LYS A 592 28.24 -33.74 -28.65
N THR A 593 27.41 -34.31 -27.79
CA THR A 593 26.39 -33.57 -27.03
C THR A 593 27.02 -32.63 -26.00
N LEU A 594 28.01 -33.10 -25.23
CA LEU A 594 28.62 -32.33 -24.14
C LEU A 594 29.61 -31.26 -24.62
N LYS A 595 29.95 -31.26 -25.92
CA LYS A 595 30.69 -30.17 -26.55
C LYS A 595 29.80 -28.95 -26.85
N ASP A 596 28.48 -29.11 -26.75
CA ASP A 596 27.51 -28.07 -27.07
C ASP A 596 26.55 -27.86 -25.90
N PHE A 597 27.05 -27.19 -24.86
CA PHE A 597 26.21 -26.84 -23.70
C PHE A 597 25.09 -25.87 -24.08
N GLU A 598 25.28 -24.98 -25.07
CA GLU A 598 24.24 -24.05 -25.51
C GLU A 598 22.95 -24.77 -25.90
N SER A 599 23.05 -25.86 -26.68
CA SER A 599 21.89 -26.69 -27.03
C SER A 599 21.21 -27.36 -25.83
N LEU A 600 21.94 -27.64 -24.75
CA LEU A 600 21.37 -28.22 -23.53
C LEU A 600 20.75 -27.15 -22.62
N ILE A 601 21.37 -25.98 -22.52
CA ILE A 601 20.83 -24.82 -21.80
C ILE A 601 19.52 -24.40 -22.46
N ALA A 602 19.46 -24.33 -23.80
CA ALA A 602 18.24 -24.02 -24.55
C ALA A 602 17.06 -24.99 -24.31
N LYS A 603 17.33 -26.22 -23.88
CA LYS A 603 16.28 -27.19 -23.49
C LYS A 603 15.79 -26.99 -22.06
N LEU A 604 16.62 -26.40 -21.20
CA LEU A 604 16.30 -26.11 -19.80
C LEU A 604 15.64 -24.74 -19.63
N ASP A 605 15.90 -23.85 -20.57
CA ASP A 605 15.32 -22.51 -20.60
C ASP A 605 13.82 -22.55 -20.86
N ASN A 606 13.13 -21.60 -20.24
CA ASN A 606 11.69 -21.50 -20.28
C ASN A 606 11.15 -20.85 -21.59
N GLY A 607 12.02 -20.54 -22.55
CA GLY A 607 11.68 -19.89 -23.82
C GLY A 607 12.02 -18.40 -23.88
N GLU A 608 12.54 -17.82 -22.79
CA GLU A 608 12.88 -16.40 -22.67
C GLU A 608 14.39 -16.12 -22.79
N GLY A 609 15.24 -17.15 -22.83
CA GLY A 609 16.69 -17.01 -22.76
C GLY A 609 17.35 -16.28 -23.92
N ALA A 610 18.47 -15.61 -23.64
CA ALA A 610 19.31 -14.99 -24.66
C ALA A 610 20.17 -16.06 -25.35
N TYR A 611 19.75 -16.51 -26.54
CA TYR A 611 20.48 -17.49 -27.38
C TYR A 611 21.17 -16.88 -28.59
#